data_AF-A0A9E6S781-F1
#
_entry.id   AF-A0A9E6S781-F1
#
_cell.length_a   1.000
_cell.length_b   1.000
_cell.length_c   1.000
_cell.angle_alpha   90.00
_cell.angle_beta   90.00
_cell.angle_gamma   90.00
#
_symmetry.space_group_name_H-M   'P 1'
#
loop_
_entity.id
_entity.type
_entity.pdbx_description
1 polymer ?
#
loop_
_entity_poly.entity_id
_entity_poly.type
_entity_poly.pdbx_seq_one_letter_code
_entity_poly.pdbx_strand_id
1 'polypeptide(L)'
;MAAAKQTTDFFKTFSDFKMPTLDYNELFNVGRRNLEAYSAANQVMIEGVQAINKRSAEVLQHNMEKCMSASRDMFTATNGMPEINAQKQTAVAKDVFESCVNSVREISEMASKSTFEAFDVLNKRASEAMEEAGKIAKKAA
;
A
#
# COMPACT_ATOMS: atom_id res chain seq x y z
N MET A 1 -29.24 39.03 17.99
CA MET A 1 -28.47 39.29 19.23
C MET A 1 -28.23 38.05 20.11
N ALA A 2 -28.99 36.95 19.98
CA ALA A 2 -28.79 35.74 20.80
C ALA A 2 -27.50 34.94 20.46
N ALA A 3 -27.15 34.81 19.18
CA ALA A 3 -25.99 34.02 18.73
C ALA A 3 -24.64 34.61 19.19
N ALA A 4 -24.51 35.94 19.22
CA ALA A 4 -23.30 36.62 19.68
C ALA A 4 -23.09 36.49 21.20
N LYS A 5 -24.18 36.35 21.97
CA LYS A 5 -24.13 36.13 23.41
C LYS A 5 -23.71 34.69 23.72
N GLN A 6 -24.21 33.73 22.95
CA GLN A 6 -23.87 32.31 23.11
C GLN A 6 -22.40 32.00 22.80
N THR A 7 -21.82 32.63 21.77
CA THR A 7 -20.37 32.52 21.50
C THR A 7 -19.54 33.20 22.60
N THR A 8 -19.96 34.37 23.06
CA THR A 8 -19.25 35.09 24.15
C THR A 8 -19.29 34.33 25.48
N ASP A 9 -20.44 33.75 25.83
CA ASP A 9 -20.62 32.96 27.05
C ASP A 9 -19.85 31.63 27.00
N PHE A 10 -19.75 31.00 25.81
CA PHE A 10 -18.90 29.83 25.58
C PHE A 10 -17.41 30.17 25.78
N PHE A 11 -16.93 31.27 25.18
CA PHE A 11 -15.55 31.72 25.34
C PHE A 11 -15.21 32.10 26.79
N LYS A 12 -16.18 32.69 27.52
CA LYS A 12 -16.00 33.08 28.93
C LYS A 12 -15.97 31.87 29.87
N THR A 13 -16.86 30.90 29.62
CA THR A 13 -16.85 29.61 30.34
C THR A 13 -15.56 28.83 30.07
N PHE A 14 -15.03 28.90 28.85
CA PHE A 14 -13.76 28.29 28.46
C PHE A 14 -12.53 29.02 29.03
N SER A 15 -12.59 30.34 29.23
CA SER A 15 -11.51 31.09 29.88
C SER A 15 -11.48 30.92 31.39
N ASP A 16 -12.64 30.77 32.03
CA ASP A 16 -12.77 30.56 33.47
C ASP A 16 -12.46 29.10 33.85
N PHE A 17 -12.69 28.15 32.94
CA PHE A 17 -12.10 26.83 32.99
C PHE A 17 -10.62 26.98 32.65
N LYS A 18 -9.79 27.29 33.66
CA LYS A 18 -8.33 27.22 33.52
C LYS A 18 -7.98 25.88 32.90
N MET A 19 -7.73 25.85 31.58
CA MET A 19 -7.28 24.66 30.89
C MET A 19 -6.03 24.22 31.65
N PRO A 20 -6.04 23.05 32.31
CA PRO A 20 -4.86 22.54 33.00
C PRO A 20 -3.75 22.59 31.98
N THR A 21 -2.64 23.25 32.31
CA THR A 21 -1.55 23.64 31.40
C THR A 21 -1.27 22.55 30.37
N LEU A 22 -2.00 22.58 29.25
CA LEU A 22 -1.87 21.60 28.19
C LEU A 22 -0.54 21.93 27.55
N ASP A 23 0.37 20.95 27.56
CA ASP A 23 1.65 21.13 26.91
C ASP A 23 1.40 21.27 25.39
N TYR A 24 1.36 22.51 24.92
CA TYR A 24 1.17 22.84 23.51
C TYR A 24 2.26 22.21 22.63
N ASN A 25 3.46 21.98 23.16
CA ASN A 25 4.49 21.25 22.43
C ASN A 25 4.13 19.78 22.30
N GLU A 26 3.53 19.17 23.32
CA GLU A 26 3.09 17.78 23.27
C GLU A 26 1.95 17.61 22.25
N LEU A 27 0.96 18.51 22.26
CA LEU A 27 -0.11 18.56 21.24
C LEU A 27 0.43 18.75 19.81
N PHE A 28 1.38 19.66 19.62
CA PHE A 28 2.03 19.86 18.33
C PHE A 28 2.79 18.61 17.88
N ASN A 29 3.48 17.95 18.80
CA ASN A 29 4.21 16.70 18.51
C ASN A 29 3.26 15.55 18.14
N VAL A 30 2.09 15.43 18.77
CA VAL A 30 1.04 14.47 18.37
C VAL A 30 0.61 14.73 16.93
N GLY A 31 0.35 15.99 16.57
CA GLY A 31 0.00 16.39 15.21
C GLY A 31 1.10 16.04 14.19
N ARG A 32 2.36 16.34 14.52
CA ARG A 32 3.52 15.97 13.70
C ARG A 32 3.62 14.46 13.48
N ARG A 33 3.51 13.66 14.54
CA ARG A 33 3.57 12.18 14.45
C ARG A 33 2.44 11.60 13.61
N ASN A 34 1.25 12.20 13.64
CA ASN A 34 0.15 11.78 12.77
C ASN A 34 0.49 12.01 11.29
N LEU A 35 1.03 13.19 10.95
CA LEU A 35 1.45 13.50 9.58
C LEU A 35 2.56 12.56 9.10
N GLU A 36 3.52 12.25 9.97
CA GLU A 36 4.60 11.29 9.68
C GLU A 36 4.05 9.89 9.40
N ALA A 37 3.07 9.41 10.19
CA ALA A 37 2.44 8.12 9.97
C ALA A 37 1.66 8.06 8.64
N TYR A 38 0.92 9.12 8.30
CA TYR A 38 0.25 9.22 7.00
C TYR A 38 1.26 9.23 5.85
N SER A 39 2.34 10.00 5.99
CA SER A 39 3.40 10.03 4.99
C SER A 39 4.08 8.67 4.83
N ALA A 40 4.33 7.96 5.93
CA ALA A 40 4.93 6.63 5.91
C ALA A 40 3.98 5.59 5.27
N ALA A 41 2.69 5.62 5.59
CA ALA A 41 1.70 4.76 4.95
C ALA A 41 1.61 5.01 3.43
N ASN A 42 1.63 6.28 3.01
CA ASN A 42 1.68 6.62 1.59
C ASN A 42 2.96 6.13 0.91
N GLN A 43 4.10 6.22 1.58
CA GLN A 43 5.37 5.73 1.08
C GLN A 43 5.33 4.21 0.84
N VAL A 44 4.78 3.44 1.78
CA VAL A 44 4.56 1.99 1.62
C VAL A 44 3.71 1.68 0.38
N MET A 45 2.63 2.45 0.15
CA MET A 45 1.80 2.27 -1.04
C MET A 45 2.56 2.56 -2.34
N ILE A 46 3.39 3.61 -2.36
CA ILE A 46 4.22 3.95 -3.53
C ILE A 46 5.24 2.84 -3.82
N GLU A 47 5.92 2.34 -2.78
CA GLU A 47 6.86 1.23 -2.89
C GLU A 47 6.17 -0.04 -3.39
N GLY A 48 4.95 -0.31 -2.92
CA GLY A 48 4.11 -1.40 -3.42
C GLY A 48 3.83 -1.30 -4.92
N VAL A 49 3.43 -0.12 -5.41
CA VAL A 49 3.21 0.13 -6.84
C VAL A 49 4.50 -0.03 -7.64
N GLN A 50 5.62 0.48 -7.15
CA GLN A 50 6.93 0.31 -7.79
C GLN A 50 7.32 -1.16 -7.88
N ALA A 51 7.09 -1.94 -6.83
CA ALA A 51 7.34 -3.37 -6.81
C ALA A 51 6.48 -4.10 -7.85
N ILE A 52 5.18 -3.80 -7.93
CA ILE A 52 4.26 -4.37 -8.92
C ILE A 52 4.71 -4.04 -10.35
N ASN A 53 5.12 -2.79 -10.61
CA ASN A 53 5.61 -2.37 -11.92
C ASN A 53 6.88 -3.11 -12.31
N LYS A 54 7.84 -3.23 -11.39
CA LYS A 54 9.06 -4.00 -11.61
C LYS A 54 8.73 -5.46 -11.95
N ARG A 55 7.81 -6.07 -11.18
CA ARG A 55 7.39 -7.44 -11.42
C ARG A 55 6.69 -7.61 -12.77
N SER A 56 5.84 -6.67 -13.16
CA SER A 56 5.17 -6.66 -14.47
C SER A 56 6.17 -6.60 -15.62
N ALA A 57 7.26 -5.84 -15.47
CA ALA A 57 8.33 -5.79 -16.46
C ALA A 57 9.09 -7.12 -16.56
N GLU A 58 9.40 -7.76 -15.43
CA GLU A 58 10.04 -9.08 -15.40
C GLU A 58 9.19 -10.16 -16.09
N VAL A 59 7.89 -10.19 -15.81
CA VAL A 59 6.94 -11.13 -16.45
C VAL A 59 6.91 -10.92 -17.96
N LEU A 60 6.87 -9.66 -18.42
CA LEU A 60 6.89 -9.34 -19.85
C LEU A 60 8.19 -9.82 -20.52
N GLN A 61 9.33 -9.53 -19.90
CA GLN A 61 10.65 -9.94 -20.42
C GLN A 61 10.72 -11.46 -20.57
N HIS A 62 10.34 -12.19 -19.51
CA HIS A 62 10.30 -13.65 -19.50
C HIS A 62 9.38 -14.22 -20.60
N ASN A 63 8.20 -13.64 -20.80
CA ASN A 63 7.28 -14.08 -21.85
C ASN A 63 7.84 -13.79 -23.26
N MET A 64 8.55 -12.68 -23.45
CA MET A 64 9.19 -12.33 -24.72
C MET A 64 10.32 -13.29 -25.06
N GLU A 65 11.17 -13.63 -24.09
CA GLU A 65 12.24 -14.62 -24.24
C GLU A 65 11.68 -15.99 -24.64
N LYS A 66 10.57 -16.43 -24.01
CA LYS A 66 9.87 -17.66 -24.37
C LYS A 66 9.35 -17.66 -25.80
N CYS A 67 8.74 -16.56 -26.23
CA CYS A 67 8.25 -16.41 -27.61
C CYS A 67 9.39 -16.47 -28.63
N MET A 68 10.52 -15.82 -28.33
CA MET A 68 11.73 -15.88 -29.17
C MET A 68 12.34 -17.28 -29.22
N SER A 69 12.34 -18.02 -28.11
CA SER A 69 12.80 -19.41 -28.08
C SER A 69 11.89 -20.31 -28.91
N ALA A 70 10.57 -20.19 -28.73
CA ALA A 70 9.59 -20.97 -29.48
C ALA A 70 9.69 -20.71 -30.99
N SER A 71 9.87 -19.45 -31.42
CA SER A 71 10.02 -19.12 -32.84
C SER A 71 11.33 -19.66 -33.43
N ARG A 72 12.44 -19.61 -32.69
CA ARG A 72 13.71 -20.24 -33.08
C ARG A 72 13.55 -21.75 -33.23
N ASP A 73 12.90 -22.40 -32.26
CA ASP A 73 12.69 -23.85 -32.26
C ASP A 73 11.75 -24.32 -33.38
N MET A 74 10.79 -23.48 -33.78
CA MET A 74 9.97 -23.73 -34.97
C MET A 74 10.76 -23.57 -36.27
N PHE A 75 11.64 -22.57 -36.34
CA PHE A 75 12.48 -22.33 -37.52
C PHE A 75 13.51 -23.44 -37.73
N THR A 76 14.09 -23.99 -36.66
CA THR A 76 15.04 -25.12 -36.71
C THR A 76 14.37 -26.49 -36.89
N ALA A 77 13.07 -26.61 -36.60
CA ALA A 77 12.29 -27.84 -36.80
C ALA A 77 11.86 -28.07 -38.27
N THR A 78 12.52 -27.45 -39.24
CA THR A 78 12.26 -27.51 -40.70
C THR A 78 12.41 -28.91 -41.33
N ASN A 79 12.48 -29.99 -40.54
CA ASN A 79 12.47 -31.39 -40.99
C ASN A 79 11.07 -32.04 -40.98
N GLY A 80 9.98 -31.26 -40.95
CA GLY A 80 8.72 -31.67 -41.59
C GLY A 80 7.84 -32.70 -40.85
N MET A 81 7.82 -32.74 -39.51
CA MET A 81 6.84 -33.56 -38.76
C MET A 81 5.71 -32.68 -38.17
N PRO A 82 4.49 -32.71 -38.73
CA PRO A 82 3.36 -31.89 -38.28
C PRO A 82 2.95 -32.14 -36.82
N GLU A 83 3.08 -33.39 -36.37
CA GLU A 83 2.68 -33.85 -35.03
C GLU A 83 3.53 -33.23 -33.91
N ILE A 84 4.84 -33.05 -34.15
CA ILE A 84 5.77 -32.38 -33.23
C ILE A 84 5.45 -30.89 -33.11
N ASN A 85 5.02 -30.26 -34.20
CA ASN A 85 4.65 -28.83 -34.19
C ASN A 85 3.36 -28.59 -33.39
N ALA A 86 2.37 -29.48 -33.48
CA ALA A 86 1.13 -29.36 -32.71
C ALA A 86 1.35 -29.51 -31.19
N GLN A 87 2.11 -30.53 -30.77
CA GLN A 87 2.44 -30.74 -29.35
C GLN A 87 3.24 -29.56 -28.77
N LYS A 88 4.19 -29.00 -29.53
CA LYS A 88 4.96 -27.81 -29.13
C LYS A 88 4.07 -26.58 -28.99
N GLN A 89 3.15 -26.34 -29.93
CA GLN A 89 2.21 -25.22 -29.83
C GLN A 89 1.33 -25.31 -28.58
N THR A 90 0.82 -26.51 -28.26
CA THR A 90 0.06 -26.74 -27.02
C THR A 90 0.92 -26.53 -25.77
N ALA A 91 2.17 -26.97 -25.77
CA ALA A 91 3.09 -26.77 -24.64
C ALA A 91 3.38 -25.29 -24.39
N VAL A 92 3.66 -24.50 -25.44
CA VAL A 92 3.87 -23.05 -25.33
C VAL A 92 2.60 -22.35 -24.84
N ALA A 93 1.43 -22.71 -25.38
CA ALA A 93 0.16 -22.15 -24.94
C ALA A 93 -0.13 -22.44 -23.46
N LYS A 94 0.13 -23.67 -23.01
CA LYS A 94 -0.03 -24.07 -21.61
C LYS A 94 0.89 -23.28 -20.69
N ASP A 95 2.15 -23.16 -21.06
CA ASP A 95 3.16 -22.47 -20.28
C ASP A 95 2.91 -20.95 -20.19
N VAL A 96 2.45 -20.32 -21.28
CA VAL A 96 1.98 -18.91 -21.27
C VAL A 96 0.77 -18.74 -20.37
N PHE A 97 -0.19 -19.68 -20.40
CA PHE A 97 -1.35 -19.64 -19.52
C PHE A 97 -0.96 -19.77 -18.04
N GLU A 98 -0.10 -20.73 -17.71
CA GLU A 98 0.42 -20.91 -16.33
C GLU A 98 1.19 -19.67 -15.86
N SER A 99 2.04 -19.10 -16.72
CA SER A 99 2.76 -17.84 -16.46
C SER A 99 1.80 -16.69 -16.14
N CYS A 100 0.72 -16.53 -16.92
CA CYS A 100 -0.28 -15.50 -16.71
C CYS A 100 -1.02 -15.67 -15.38
N VAL A 101 -1.51 -16.88 -15.08
CA VAL A 101 -2.23 -17.18 -13.84
C VAL A 101 -1.35 -16.93 -12.62
N ASN A 102 -0.09 -17.36 -12.67
CA ASN A 102 0.87 -17.14 -11.59
C ASN A 102 1.16 -15.65 -11.40
N SER A 103 1.33 -14.90 -12.49
CA SER A 103 1.56 -13.45 -12.44
C SER A 103 0.39 -12.69 -11.83
N VAL A 104 -0.85 -13.06 -12.17
CA VAL A 104 -2.05 -12.45 -11.59
C VAL A 104 -2.15 -12.74 -10.09
N ARG A 105 -1.86 -13.97 -9.65
CA ARG A 105 -1.84 -14.33 -8.23
C ARG A 105 -0.78 -13.51 -7.49
N GLU A 106 0.43 -13.46 -8.00
CA GLU A 106 1.55 -12.76 -7.38
C GLU A 106 1.28 -11.25 -7.26
N ILE A 107 0.81 -10.59 -8.33
CA ILE A 107 0.46 -9.16 -8.29
C ILE A 107 -0.67 -8.91 -7.27
N SER A 108 -1.65 -9.81 -7.17
CA SER A 108 -2.75 -9.70 -6.21
C SER A 108 -2.25 -9.81 -4.76
N GLU A 109 -1.32 -10.73 -4.51
CA GLU A 109 -0.65 -10.87 -3.21
C GLU A 109 0.19 -9.63 -2.87
N MET A 110 0.95 -9.11 -3.83
CA MET A 110 1.74 -7.87 -3.65
C MET A 110 0.88 -6.66 -3.33
N ALA A 111 -0.24 -6.48 -4.04
CA ALA A 111 -1.19 -5.39 -3.81
C ALA A 111 -1.85 -5.50 -2.43
N SER A 112 -2.27 -6.71 -2.05
CA SER A 112 -2.86 -6.97 -0.74
C SER A 112 -1.87 -6.70 0.38
N LYS A 113 -0.63 -7.20 0.24
CA LYS A 113 0.46 -6.99 1.19
C LYS A 113 0.75 -5.51 1.41
N SER A 114 0.90 -4.73 0.33
CA SER A 114 1.16 -3.29 0.40
C SER A 114 0.05 -2.54 1.15
N THR A 115 -1.20 -2.95 0.93
CA THR A 115 -2.38 -2.38 1.61
C THR A 115 -2.36 -2.71 3.10
N PHE A 116 -2.05 -3.95 3.48
CA PHE A 116 -1.96 -4.36 4.88
C PHE A 116 -0.80 -3.67 5.60
N GLU A 117 0.38 -3.56 4.96
CA GLU A 117 1.53 -2.86 5.56
C GLU A 117 1.22 -1.38 5.80
N ALA A 118 0.55 -0.70 4.86
CA ALA A 118 0.09 0.67 5.06
C ALA A 118 -0.95 0.77 6.20
N PHE A 119 -1.86 -0.20 6.30
CA PHE A 119 -2.83 -0.25 7.39
C PHE A 119 -2.15 -0.47 8.75
N ASP A 120 -1.15 -1.34 8.84
CA ASP A 120 -0.41 -1.62 10.06
C ASP A 120 0.33 -0.38 10.58
N VAL A 121 0.89 0.43 9.67
CA VAL A 121 1.49 1.73 10.03
C VAL A 121 0.46 2.66 10.69
N LEU A 122 -0.72 2.77 10.09
CA LEU A 122 -1.79 3.63 10.62
C LEU A 122 -2.38 3.07 11.93
N ASN A 123 -2.55 1.75 12.02
CA ASN A 123 -3.06 1.07 13.20
C ASN A 123 -2.12 1.30 14.40
N LYS A 124 -0.82 1.08 14.21
CA LYS A 124 0.21 1.37 15.22
C LYS A 124 0.11 2.81 15.71
N ARG A 125 -0.01 3.78 14.79
CA ARG A 125 -0.13 5.18 15.18
C ARG A 125 -1.42 5.46 15.96
N ALA A 126 -2.53 4.83 15.58
CA ALA A 126 -3.79 4.96 16.30
C ALA A 126 -3.68 4.44 17.74
N SER A 127 -3.04 3.28 17.94
CA SER A 127 -2.75 2.75 19.28
C SER A 127 -1.88 3.71 20.10
N GLU A 128 -0.79 4.23 19.52
CA GLU A 128 0.07 5.22 20.17
C GLU A 128 -0.69 6.51 20.52
N ALA A 129 -1.61 6.97 19.67
CA ALA A 129 -2.43 8.15 19.92
C ALA A 129 -3.40 7.95 21.09
N MET A 130 -3.96 6.75 21.25
CA MET A 130 -4.80 6.42 22.41
C MET A 130 -4.01 6.44 23.72
N GLU A 131 -2.76 5.94 23.71
CA GLU A 131 -1.88 6.01 24.87
C GLU A 131 -1.49 7.46 25.22
N GLU A 132 -1.18 8.27 24.21
CA GLU A 132 -0.89 9.70 24.37
C GLU A 132 -2.08 10.44 24.99
N ALA A 133 -3.30 10.19 24.49
CA ALA A 133 -4.52 10.78 25.05
C ALA A 133 -4.72 10.39 26.53
N GLY A 134 -4.47 9.12 26.90
CA GLY A 134 -4.53 8.67 28.28
C GLY A 134 -3.47 9.34 29.18
N LYS A 135 -2.26 9.59 28.67
CA LYS A 135 -1.20 10.32 29.39
C LYS A 135 -1.58 11.79 29.59
N ILE A 136 -2.12 12.45 28.57
CA ILE A 136 -2.57 13.84 28.65
C ILE A 136 -3.72 13.98 29.66
N ALA A 137 -4.71 13.08 29.61
CA ALA A 137 -5.83 13.08 30.56
C ALA A 137 -5.37 12.91 32.02
N LYS A 138 -4.36 12.06 32.28
CA LYS A 138 -3.76 11.90 33.62
C LYS A 138 -2.98 13.13 34.08
N LYS A 139 -2.31 13.85 33.17
CA LYS A 139 -1.60 15.11 33.49
C LYS A 139 -2.56 16.26 33.76
N ALA A 140 -3.77 16.19 33.22
CA ALA A 140 -4.81 17.21 33.34
C ALA A 140 -5.72 17.04 34.57
N ALA A 141 -5.65 15.89 35.25
CA ALA A 141 -6.34 15.59 36.51
C ALA A 141 -5.47 15.94 37.72
#